data_AF-A0A956Q613-F1
#
_entry.id   AF-A0A956Q613-F1
#
_cell.length_a   1.000
_cell.length_b   1.000
_cell.length_c   1.000
_cell.angle_alpha   90.00
_cell.angle_beta   90.00
_cell.angle_gamma   90.00
#
_symmetry.space_group_name_H-M   'P 1'
#
loop_
_entity.id
_entity.type
_entity.pdbx_description
1 polymer ?
#
loop_
_entity_poly.entity_id
_entity_poly.type
_entity_poly.pdbx_seq_one_letter_code
_entity_poly.pdbx_strand_id
1 'polypeptide(L)' 'MNTDPIADLLTRIRNALLAGHRHVEIPHSKMKERIVAVLKEEGYIQSYELKQNEGQPFKVMRLILKYDKAGYPV' A
#
# COMPACT_ATOMS: atom_id res chain seq x y z
N MET A 1 5.88 1.89 -19.97
CA MET A 1 5.62 3.27 -19.50
C MET A 1 4.65 3.18 -18.33
N ASN A 2 5.06 3.62 -17.15
CA ASN A 2 4.17 3.77 -16.00
C ASN A 2 3.96 5.28 -15.85
N THR A 3 2.88 5.81 -16.41
CA THR A 3 2.69 7.26 -16.63
C THR A 3 2.38 8.00 -15.33
N ASP A 4 1.78 7.32 -14.34
CA ASP A 4 1.47 7.90 -13.04
C ASP A 4 1.73 6.90 -11.90
N PRO A 5 2.83 7.08 -11.14
CA PRO A 5 3.14 6.27 -9.97
C PRO A 5 2.10 6.35 -8.84
N ILE A 6 1.33 7.44 -8.73
CA ILE A 6 0.26 7.61 -7.72
C ILE A 6 -0.96 6.81 -8.14
N ALA A 7 -1.35 6.86 -9.41
CA ALA A 7 -2.43 6.03 -9.93
C ALA A 7 -2.11 4.53 -9.78
N ASP A 8 -0.86 4.12 -10.05
CA ASP A 8 -0.40 2.74 -9.80
C ASP A 8 -0.50 2.35 -8.32
N LEU A 9 -0.10 3.22 -7.39
CA LEU A 9 -0.26 3.02 -5.94
C LEU A 9 -1.72 2.77 -5.56
N LEU A 10 -2.64 3.66 -5.96
CA LEU A 10 -4.06 3.55 -5.60
C LEU A 10 -4.72 2.33 -6.26
N THR A 11 -4.34 2.03 -7.51
CA THR A 11 -4.85 0.86 -8.23
C THR A 11 -4.42 -0.44 -7.55
N ARG A 12 -3.17 -0.54 -7.10
CA ARG A 12 -2.67 -1.71 -6.35
C ARG A 12 -3.41 -1.90 -5.03
N ILE A 13 -3.65 -0.82 -4.28
CA ILE A 13 -4.42 -0.87 -3.04
C ILE A 13 -5.84 -1.37 -3.33
N ARG A 14 -6.54 -0.77 -4.30
CA ARG A 14 -7.90 -1.17 -4.69
C ARG A 14 -7.96 -2.65 -5.09
N ASN A 15 -7.04 -3.09 -5.95
CA ASN A 15 -7.03 -4.48 -6.42
C ASN A 15 -6.75 -5.45 -5.26
N ALA A 16 -5.89 -5.07 -4.31
CA ALA A 16 -5.61 -5.87 -3.13
C ALA A 16 -6.82 -5.99 -2.20
N LEU A 17 -7.57 -4.89 -2.00
CA LEU A 17 -8.82 -4.89 -1.23
C LEU A 17 -9.87 -5.81 -1.88
N LEU A 18 -10.06 -5.68 -3.21
CA LEU A 18 -11.02 -6.50 -3.98
C LEU A 18 -10.67 -7.99 -3.98
N ALA A 19 -9.38 -8.33 -3.99
CA ALA A 19 -8.91 -9.71 -3.91
C ALA A 19 -8.85 -10.27 -2.47
N GLY A 20 -9.21 -9.46 -1.45
CA GLY A 20 -9.20 -9.89 -0.04
C GLY A 20 -7.80 -10.10 0.53
N HIS A 21 -6.77 -9.45 -0.04
CA HIS A 21 -5.41 -9.57 0.46
C HIS A 21 -5.21 -8.79 1.77
N ARG A 22 -4.60 -9.41 2.78
CA ARG A 22 -4.26 -8.73 4.03
C ARG A 22 -3.20 -7.64 3.90
N HIS A 23 -2.36 -7.74 2.86
CA HIS A 23 -1.27 -6.80 2.63
C HIS A 23 -0.98 -6.65 1.13
N VAL A 24 -0.34 -5.54 0.77
CA VAL A 24 0.13 -5.26 -0.59
C VAL A 24 1.54 -4.69 -0.56
N GLU A 25 2.39 -5.11 -1.49
CA GLU A 25 3.75 -4.60 -1.63
C GLU A 25 3.84 -3.63 -2.82
N ILE A 26 4.43 -2.47 -2.58
CA ILE A 26 4.49 -1.36 -3.54
C ILE A 26 5.92 -0.79 -3.54
N PRO A 27 6.50 -0.50 -4.72
CA PRO A 27 7.81 0.15 -4.79
C PRO A 27 7.82 1.48 -4.02
N HIS A 28 8.85 1.68 -3.19
CA HIS A 28 9.00 2.88 -2.37
C HIS A 28 9.25 4.12 -3.21
N SER A 29 8.63 5.22 -2.80
CA SER A 29 9.07 6.57 -3.13
C SER A 29 8.67 7.51 -2.01
N LYS A 30 9.40 8.62 -1.82
CA LYS A 30 9.07 9.60 -0.78
C LYS A 30 7.64 10.15 -0.89
N MET A 31 7.15 10.32 -2.13
CA MET A 31 5.78 10.79 -2.36
C MET A 31 4.75 9.74 -1.97
N LYS A 32 4.95 8.48 -2.42
CA LYS A 32 4.04 7.38 -2.08
C LYS A 32 4.00 7.13 -0.57
N GLU A 33 5.13 7.21 0.10
CA GLU A 33 5.21 7.05 1.56
C GLU A 33 4.37 8.10 2.30
N ARG A 34 4.44 9.38 1.89
CA ARG A 34 3.62 10.44 2.48
C ARG A 34 2.12 10.20 2.26
N ILE A 35 1.73 9.76 1.06
CA ILE A 35 0.33 9.43 0.77
C ILE A 35 -0.15 8.29 1.69
N VAL A 36 0.66 7.23 1.82
CA VAL A 36 0.35 6.09 2.69
C VAL A 36 0.31 6.49 4.17
N ALA A 37 1.18 7.41 4.59
CA ALA A 37 1.14 7.96 5.94
C ALA A 37 -0.18 8.69 6.23
N VAL A 38 -0.64 9.56 5.32
CA VAL A 38 -1.95 10.23 5.45
C VAL A 38 -3.08 9.19 5.48
N LEU A 39 -3.08 8.21 4.59
CA LEU A 39 -4.09 7.13 4.59
C LEU A 39 -4.10 6.31 5.88
N LYS A 40 -2.96 6.16 6.54
CA LYS A 40 -2.85 5.53 7.87
C LYS A 40 -3.42 6.45 8.95
N GLU A 41 -3.10 7.74 8.93
CA GLU A 41 -3.60 8.73 9.90
C GLU A 41 -5.12 8.86 9.85
N GLU A 42 -5.70 8.89 8.65
CA GLU A 42 -7.15 8.89 8.41
C GLU A 42 -7.80 7.52 8.70
N GLY A 43 -6.99 6.48 8.94
CA GLY A 43 -7.46 5.17 9.35
C GLY A 43 -7.97 4.25 8.24
N TYR A 44 -7.62 4.51 6.97
CA TYR A 44 -7.88 3.61 5.83
C TYR A 44 -6.87 2.44 5.74
N ILE A 45 -5.65 2.66 6.24
CA ILE A 45 -4.60 1.64 6.29
C ILE A 45 -4.29 1.33 7.75
N GLN A 46 -4.09 0.06 8.10
CA GLN A 46 -3.77 -0.35 9.47
C GLN A 46 -2.34 0.05 9.85
N SER A 47 -1.38 -0.31 9.01
CA SER A 47 0.04 0.03 9.19
C SER A 47 0.80 -0.16 7.88
N TYR A 48 2.02 0.35 7.81
CA TYR A 48 2.93 0.04 6.71
C TYR A 48 4.36 -0.14 7.25
N GLU A 49 5.16 -0.92 6.55
CA GLU A 49 6.58 -1.15 6.84
C GLU A 49 7.44 -1.00 5.58
N LEU A 50 8.66 -0.50 5.75
CA LEU A 50 9.65 -0.42 4.69
C LEU A 50 10.55 -1.66 4.73
N LYS A 51 10.60 -2.39 3.61
CA LYS A 51 11.48 -3.52 3.42
C LYS A 51 12.48 -3.24 2.31
N GLN A 52 13.68 -3.77 2.47
CA GLN A 52 14.66 -3.86 1.40
C GLN A 52 14.88 -5.34 1.14
N ASN A 53 14.31 -5.84 0.04
CA ASN A 53 14.44 -7.23 -0.35
C ASN A 53 15.83 -7.45 -0.96
N GLU A 54 16.51 -8.53 -0.57
CA GLU A 54 17.79 -8.91 -1.18
C GLU A 54 17.62 -9.08 -2.70
N GLY A 55 18.50 -8.44 -3.47
CA GLY A 55 18.45 -8.45 -4.93
C GLY A 55 17.54 -7.41 -5.58
N GLN A 56 16.74 -6.64 -4.83
CA GLN A 56 16.00 -5.50 -5.38
C GLN A 56 16.79 -4.19 -5.24
N PRO A 57 16.93 -3.39 -6.32
CA PRO A 57 17.64 -2.11 -6.27
C PRO A 57 16.86 -1.01 -5.54
N PHE A 58 15.57 -1.22 -5.28
CA PHE A 58 14.69 -0.27 -4.61
C PHE A 58 14.04 -0.86 -3.36
N LYS A 59 13.76 0.00 -2.39
CA LYS A 59 12.96 -0.35 -1.22
C LYS A 59 11.52 -0.61 -1.64
N VAL A 60 10.82 -1.45 -0.88
CA VAL A 60 9.40 -1.75 -1.03
C VAL A 60 8.67 -1.38 0.25
N MET A 61 7.47 -0.84 0.10
CA MET A 61 6.53 -0.58 1.18
C MET A 61 5.51 -1.70 1.22
N ARG A 62 5.40 -2.37 2.36
CA ARG A 62 4.35 -3.34 2.62
C ARG A 62 3.27 -2.69 3.45
N LEU A 63 2.09 -2.52 2.86
CA LEU A 63 0.91 -1.93 3.49
C LEU A 63 0.05 -3.05 4.05
N ILE A 64 -0.39 -2.92 5.29
CA ILE A 64 -1.38 -3.78 5.93
C ILE A 64 -2.75 -3.12 5.78
N LEU A 65 -3.64 -3.79 5.04
CA LEU A 65 -4.96 -3.25 4.70
C LEU A 65 -5.92 -3.43 5.88
N LYS A 66 -6.80 -2.46 6.08
CA LYS A 66 -7.78 -2.47 7.15
C LYS A 66 -9.11 -3.05 6.64
N TYR A 67 -9.69 -3.92 7.45
CA TYR A 67 -10.98 -4.54 7.23
C TYR A 67 -11.85 -4.33 8.47
N ASP A 68 -13.16 -4.26 8.29
CA ASP A 68 -14.13 -4.19 9.37
C ASP A 68 -14.39 -5.59 9.99
N LYS A 69 -15.29 -5.65 10.97
CA LYS A 69 -15.66 -6.92 11.64
C LYS A 69 -16.38 -7.91 10.74
N ALA A 70 -16.99 -7.45 9.65
CA ALA A 70 -17.69 -8.27 8.67
C ALA A 70 -16.79 -8.71 7.51
N GLY A 71 -15.53 -8.25 7.48
CA GLY A 71 -14.54 -8.58 6.46
C GLY A 71 -14.61 -7.67 5.23
N TYR A 72 -15.36 -6.57 5.29
CA TYR A 72 -15.38 -5.57 4.24
C TYR A 72 -14.21 -4.58 4.41
N PRO A 73 -13.60 -4.13 3.30
CA PRO A 73 -12.58 -3.09 3.34
C PRO A 73 -13.15 -1.78 3.90
N VAL A 74 -12.37 -1.09 4.75
CA VAL A 74 -12.72 0.19 5.39
C VAL A 74 -12.29 1.38 4.53
#